data_AF-A0A3M0Z718-F1
#
_entry.id   AF-A0A3M0Z718-F1
#
_cell.length_a   1.000
_cell.length_b   1.000
_cell.length_c   1.000
_cell.angle_alpha   90.00
_cell.angle_beta   90.00
_cell.angle_gamma   90.00
#
_symmetry.space_group_name_H-M   'P 1'
#
loop_
_entity.id
_entity.type
_entity.pdbx_description
1 polymer ?
#
loop_
_entity_poly.entity_id
_entity_poly.type
_entity_poly.pdbx_seq_one_letter_code
_entity_poly.pdbx_strand_id
1 'polypeptide(L)' 'MNLESFRDRLESLRDSELFRYVQRCVCMSLAHAGEPHAESHDLLDLVYAECARRGKERLYDKAYERVCKEPDVCKGLLA' A
#
# COMPACT_ATOMS: atom_id res chain seq x y z
N MET A 1 -6.82 -13.10 -1.41
CA MET A 1 -6.54 -12.55 -2.77
C MET A 1 -5.46 -13.38 -3.46
N ASN A 2 -5.36 -13.46 -4.80
CA ASN A 2 -4.22 -14.14 -5.45
C ASN A 2 -3.04 -13.15 -5.60
N LEU A 3 -1.93 -13.40 -4.91
CA LEU A 3 -0.75 -12.52 -4.88
C LEU A 3 -0.11 -12.31 -6.26
N GLU A 4 -0.19 -13.29 -7.17
CA GLU A 4 0.35 -13.15 -8.54
C GLU A 4 -0.46 -12.13 -9.34
N SER A 5 -1.79 -12.25 -9.32
CA SER A 5 -2.68 -11.27 -9.98
C SER A 5 -2.53 -9.86 -9.40
N PHE A 6 -2.14 -9.75 -8.12
CA PHE A 6 -1.87 -8.48 -7.47
C PHE A 6 -0.56 -7.87 -7.98
N ARG A 7 0.50 -8.67 -8.08
CA ARG A 7 1.79 -8.22 -8.64
C ARG A 7 1.64 -7.75 -10.09
N ASP A 8 0.96 -8.52 -10.93
CA ASP A 8 0.76 -8.16 -12.35
C ASP A 8 0.00 -6.83 -12.48
N ARG A 9 -0.99 -6.60 -11.62
CA ARG A 9 -1.72 -5.34 -11.57
C ARG A 9 -0.84 -4.19 -11.10
N LEU A 10 -0.01 -4.40 -10.08
CA LEU A 10 0.91 -3.37 -9.57
C LEU A 10 1.84 -2.89 -10.69
N GLU A 11 2.41 -3.81 -11.46
CA GLU A 11 3.31 -3.53 -12.58
C GLU A 11 2.70 -2.61 -13.65
N SER A 12 1.39 -2.66 -13.85
CA SER A 12 0.70 -1.83 -14.83
C SER A 12 0.26 -0.45 -14.31
N LEU A 13 0.34 -0.19 -12.99
CA LEU A 13 -0.13 1.07 -12.40
C LEU A 13 0.76 2.25 -12.78
N ARG A 14 0.17 3.42 -13.01
CA ARG A 14 0.91 4.69 -13.02
C ARG A 14 1.25 5.12 -11.60
N ASP A 15 2.20 6.05 -11.46
CA ASP A 15 2.66 6.51 -10.14
C ASP A 15 1.55 7.06 -9.26
N SER A 16 0.60 7.81 -9.82
CA SER A 16 -0.54 8.33 -9.06
C SER A 16 -1.44 7.22 -8.53
N GLU A 17 -1.54 6.11 -9.25
CA GLU A 17 -2.35 4.96 -8.89
C GLU A 17 -1.61 4.08 -7.89
N LEU A 18 -0.31 3.87 -8.11
CA LEU A 18 0.60 3.21 -7.17
C LEU A 18 0.61 3.92 -5.82
N PHE A 19 0.67 5.25 -5.80
CA PHE A 19 0.63 6.05 -4.58
C PHE A 19 -0.65 5.79 -3.77
N ARG A 20 -1.82 5.86 -4.41
CA ARG A 20 -3.09 5.54 -3.75
C ARG A 20 -3.15 4.09 -3.26
N TYR A 21 -2.57 3.17 -4.03
CA TYR A 21 -2.50 1.76 -3.66
C TYR A 21 -1.65 1.54 -2.40
N VAL A 22 -0.48 2.16 -2.32
CA VAL A 22 0.36 2.11 -1.12
C VAL A 22 -0.42 2.65 0.08
N GLN A 23 -1.09 3.79 -0.06
CA GLN A 23 -1.91 4.35 1.03
C GLN A 23 -2.99 3.37 1.49
N ARG A 24 -3.67 2.69 0.55
CA ARG A 24 -4.69 1.68 0.87
C ARG A 24 -4.09 0.49 1.63
N CYS A 25 -2.94 -0.04 1.19
CA CYS A 25 -2.24 -1.14 1.86
C CYS A 25 -1.82 -0.75 3.28
N VAL A 26 -1.29 0.46 3.48
CA VAL A 26 -0.93 0.97 4.81
C VAL A 26 -2.17 1.17 5.68
N CYS A 27 -3.27 1.68 5.12
CA CYS A 27 -4.52 1.80 5.86
C CYS A 27 -5.09 0.44 6.29
N MET A 28 -5.00 -0.59 5.44
CA MET A 28 -5.41 -1.94 5.80
C MET A 28 -4.56 -2.50 6.94
N SER A 29 -3.23 -2.36 6.89
CA SER A 29 -2.36 -2.86 7.97
C SER A 29 -2.61 -2.15 9.29
N LEU A 30 -2.90 -0.84 9.27
CA LEU A 30 -3.22 -0.06 10.46
C LEU A 30 -4.62 -0.35 11.03
N ALA A 31 -5.62 -0.57 10.16
CA ALA A 31 -6.97 -0.93 10.59
C ALA A 31 -7.01 -2.28 11.33
N HIS A 32 -6.10 -3.18 10.99
CA HIS A 32 -5.92 -4.48 11.62
C HIS A 32 -4.83 -4.49 12.71
N ALA A 33 -4.39 -3.34 13.22
CA ALA A 33 -3.35 -3.28 14.26
C ALA A 33 -3.71 -4.04 15.56
N GLY A 34 -4.99 -4.42 15.77
CA GLY A 34 -5.44 -5.28 16.86
C GLY A 34 -5.40 -6.80 16.56
N GLU A 35 -5.34 -7.20 15.29
CA GLU A 35 -5.25 -8.59 14.83
C GLU A 35 -4.31 -8.67 13.62
N PRO A 36 -3.03 -9.04 13.79
CA PRO A 36 -2.06 -9.06 12.70
C PRO A 36 -2.50 -10.01 11.60
N HIS A 37 -3.02 -9.45 10.51
CA HIS A 37 -3.45 -10.23 9.37
C HIS A 37 -2.25 -10.40 8.45
N ALA A 38 -1.72 -11.63 8.36
CA ALA A 38 -0.56 -11.96 7.50
C ALA A 38 -0.71 -11.43 6.07
N GLU A 39 -1.93 -11.46 5.51
CA GLU A 39 -2.22 -10.93 4.17
C GLU A 39 -1.93 -9.42 4.05
N SER A 40 -2.08 -8.61 5.11
CA SER A 40 -1.77 -7.18 5.06
C SER A 40 -0.26 -6.88 5.00
N HIS A 41 0.56 -7.74 5.62
CA HIS A 41 2.02 -7.63 5.56
C HIS A 41 2.56 -8.05 4.20
N ASP A 42 2.07 -9.17 3.65
CA ASP A 42 2.45 -9.63 2.31
C ASP A 42 2.14 -8.57 1.24
N LEU A 43 1.02 -7.86 1.39
CA LEU A 43 0.67 -6.76 0.49
C LEU A 43 1.64 -5.60 0.61
N LEU A 44 2.00 -5.18 1.82
CA LEU A 44 2.98 -4.11 2.04
C LEU A 44 4.34 -4.45 1.42
N ASP A 45 4.80 -5.69 1.56
CA ASP A 45 6.05 -6.16 0.98
C ASP A 45 5.98 -6.12 -0.55
N LEU A 46 4.86 -6.52 -1.16
CA LEU A 46 4.68 -6.48 -2.61
C LEU A 46 4.63 -5.04 -3.17
N VAL A 47 3.92 -4.11 -2.54
CA VAL A 47 3.93 -2.71 -3.00
C VAL A 47 5.29 -2.05 -2.77
N TYR A 48 5.99 -2.36 -1.67
CA TYR A 48 7.33 -1.85 -1.43
C TYR A 48 8.32 -2.38 -2.48
N ALA A 49 8.30 -3.69 -2.74
CA ALA A 49 9.15 -4.31 -3.76
C ALA A 49 8.93 -3.68 -5.15
N GLU A 50 7.68 -3.39 -5.50
CA GLU A 50 7.37 -2.72 -6.76
C GLU A 50 7.86 -1.27 -6.80
N CYS A 51 7.73 -0.54 -5.70
CA CYS A 51 8.28 0.83 -5.59
C CYS A 51 9.81 0.80 -5.74
N ALA A 52 10.50 -0.11 -5.05
CA ALA A 52 11.95 -0.27 -5.14
C ALA A 52 12.41 -0.68 -6.54
N ARG A 53 11.72 -1.62 -7.19
CA ARG A 53 12.01 -2.05 -8.57
C ARG A 53 11.98 -0.89 -9.57
N ARG A 54 11.15 0.13 -9.31
CA ARG A 54 11.01 1.33 -10.14
C ARG A 54 11.92 2.49 -9.71
N GLY A 55 12.70 2.36 -8.63
CA GLY A 55 13.46 3.46 -8.01
C GLY A 55 12.57 4.55 -7.40
N LYS A 56 11.41 4.15 -6.86
CA LYS A 56 10.36 5.02 -6.32
C LYS A 56 10.08 4.75 -4.85
N GLU A 57 11.08 4.36 -4.08
CA GLU A 57 10.99 4.17 -2.62
C GLU A 57 10.42 5.42 -1.93
N ARG A 58 10.82 6.61 -2.40
CA ARG A 58 10.29 7.88 -1.88
C ARG A 58 8.78 8.06 -2.11
N LEU A 59 8.19 7.40 -3.11
CA LEU A 59 6.74 7.38 -3.32
C LEU A 59 6.06 6.59 -2.19
N TYR A 60 6.63 5.44 -1.84
CA TYR A 60 6.17 4.63 -0.72
C TYR A 60 6.27 5.42 0.59
N ASP A 61 7.42 6.02 0.88
CA ASP A 61 7.65 6.79 2.12
C ASP A 61 6.62 7.91 2.28
N LYS A 62 6.36 8.67 1.20
CA LYS A 62 5.37 9.76 1.21
C LYS A 62 3.94 9.24 1.42
N ALA A 63 3.60 8.10 0.81
CA ALA A 63 2.28 7.50 0.98
C ALA A 63 2.08 7.03 2.42
N TYR A 64 3.09 6.38 3.00
CA TYR A 64 3.11 5.95 4.39
C TYR A 64 3.00 7.15 5.35
N GLU A 65 3.86 8.15 5.17
CA GLU A 65 3.87 9.38 5.97
C GLU A 65 2.51 10.08 5.93
N ARG A 66 1.87 10.16 4.75
CA ARG A 66 0.55 10.78 4.58
C ARG A 66 -0.51 10.06 5.40
N VAL A 67 -0.52 8.72 5.37
CA VAL A 67 -1.48 7.92 6.15
C VAL A 67 -1.24 8.10 7.66
N CYS A 68 0.02 8.09 8.11
CA CYS A 68 0.35 8.29 9.53
C CYS A 68 -0.02 9.70 10.03
N LYS A 69 0.18 10.74 9.21
CA LYS A 69 -0.15 12.13 9.58
C LYS A 69 -1.64 12.43 9.50
N GLU A 70 -2.36 11.78 8.59
CA GLU A 70 -3.78 12.01 8.36
C GLU A 70 -4.54 10.67 8.32
N PRO A 71 -4.82 10.07 9.49
CA PRO A 71 -5.50 8.77 9.57
C PRO A 71 -6.90 8.77 8.94
N ASP A 72 -7.55 9.94 8.85
CA ASP A 72 -8.86 10.10 8.19
C ASP A 72 -8.83 9.74 6.70
N VAL A 73 -7.66 9.81 6.05
CA VAL A 73 -7.48 9.35 4.67
C VAL A 73 -7.87 7.87 4.54
N CYS A 74 -7.67 7.06 5.57
CA CYS A 74 -8.07 5.65 5.57
C CYS A 74 -9.58 5.46 5.50
N LYS A 75 -10.38 6.37 6.08
CA LYS A 75 -11.85 6.28 6.00
C LYS A 75 -12.33 6.40 4.55
N GLY A 76 -11.72 7.28 3.77
CA GLY A 76 -12.06 7.46 2.36
C GLY A 76 -11.49 6.39 1.42
N LEU A 77 -10.36 5.75 1.80
CA LEU A 77 -9.70 4.72 0.98
C LEU A 77 -10.21 3.29 1.25
N LEU A 78 -10.83 3.07 2.42
CA LEU A 78 -11.37 1.77 2.83
C LEU A 78 -12.91 1.68 2.79
N ALA A 79 -13.61 2.80 2.55
CA ALA A 79 -15.04 2.82 2.26
C ALA A 79 -15.37 2.30 0.85
#